data_AF-A0A9X8YMR2-F1
#
_entry.id   AF-A0A9X8YMR2-F1
#
_cell.length_a   1.000
_cell.length_b   1.000
_cell.length_c   1.000
_cell.angle_alpha   90.00
_cell.angle_beta   90.00
_cell.angle_gamma   90.00
#
_symmetry.space_group_name_H-M   'P 1'
#
loop_
_entity.id
_entity.type
_entity.pdbx_description
1 polymer ?
#
loop_
_entity_poly.entity_id
_entity_poly.type
_entity_poly.pdbx_seq_one_letter_code
_entity_poly.pdbx_strand_id
1 'polypeptide(L)'
;MTHDDKTQPDNHFLLWTVKDLSFLENNYGTMPVAELAAILKRTPGAVGLMADKLGCRGKKSLPWSEAEMEIIRHHYSQGVEAEELTRLLPGRSVKAIFSRAIILGVQSGRFWREDELRILKAQYPVVGTEVMHQLPGRNEVAVRVMARRLGLKKSRESTAGFRPWSDEEWALLEKNMHLSVAEQQATLFPDRSCRGVEKARERLLRRKRNDTTSK
;
A
#
# COMPACT_ATOMS: atom_id res chain seq x y z
N MET A 1 36.86 47.57 -0.34
CA MET A 1 35.66 46.72 -0.50
C MET A 1 34.95 47.20 -1.76
N THR A 2 35.23 46.57 -2.89
CA THR A 2 34.63 46.93 -4.18
C THR A 2 34.37 45.65 -4.97
N HIS A 3 33.08 45.40 -5.15
CA HIS A 3 32.42 44.70 -6.25
C HIS A 3 32.73 43.20 -6.48
N ASP A 4 31.85 42.37 -5.90
CA ASP A 4 31.09 41.31 -6.59
C ASP A 4 31.78 40.69 -7.82
N ASP A 5 32.66 39.72 -7.56
CA ASP A 5 33.17 38.78 -8.56
C ASP A 5 32.08 37.75 -8.89
N LYS A 6 31.07 38.18 -9.67
CA LYS A 6 30.15 37.27 -10.35
C LYS A 6 30.86 36.76 -11.59
N THR A 7 31.74 35.79 -11.41
CA THR A 7 32.34 34.95 -12.45
C THR A 7 31.25 34.21 -13.24
N GLN A 8 30.61 34.93 -14.16
CA GLN A 8 29.76 34.35 -15.18
C GLN A 8 30.63 33.49 -16.10
N PRO A 9 30.22 32.26 -16.44
CA PRO A 9 31.06 31.41 -17.23
C PRO A 9 31.11 31.90 -18.69
N ASP A 10 32.34 32.09 -19.16
CA ASP A 10 32.84 32.82 -20.33
C ASP A 10 32.27 32.42 -21.73
N ASN A 11 31.34 31.45 -21.80
CA ASN A 11 30.82 30.89 -23.07
C ASN A 11 29.33 31.19 -23.34
N HIS A 12 28.70 32.11 -22.63
CA HIS A 12 27.25 32.35 -22.71
C HIS A 12 26.73 32.79 -24.09
N PHE A 13 27.57 33.46 -24.89
CA PHE A 13 27.22 33.97 -26.22
C PHE A 13 27.92 33.21 -27.35
N LEU A 14 28.73 32.19 -27.02
CA LEU A 14 29.50 31.44 -27.99
C LEU A 14 28.70 30.26 -28.54
N LEU A 15 28.79 30.10 -29.86
CA LEU A 15 28.19 28.97 -30.58
C LEU A 15 28.71 27.64 -30.01
N TRP A 16 27.84 26.64 -30.00
CA TRP A 16 28.20 25.29 -29.59
C TRP A 16 29.14 24.67 -30.61
N THR A 17 30.32 24.26 -30.16
CA THR A 17 31.30 23.59 -31.03
C THR A 17 30.99 22.10 -31.12
N VAL A 18 31.49 21.42 -32.16
CA VAL A 18 31.38 19.95 -32.27
C VAL A 18 31.96 19.26 -31.03
N LYS A 19 33.05 19.80 -30.46
CA LYS A 19 33.64 19.28 -29.22
C LYS A 19 32.70 19.42 -28.02
N ASP A 20 32.01 20.55 -27.89
CA ASP A 20 31.03 20.77 -26.83
C ASP A 20 29.84 19.81 -26.95
N LEU A 21 29.34 19.60 -28.18
CA LEU A 21 28.22 18.70 -28.46
C LEU A 21 28.60 17.25 -28.16
N SER A 22 29.75 16.77 -28.67
CA SER A 22 30.25 15.42 -28.39
C SER A 22 30.54 15.21 -26.91
N PHE A 23 31.07 16.22 -26.21
CA PHE A 23 31.27 16.14 -24.76
C PHE A 23 29.93 16.02 -24.02
N LEU A 24 28.94 16.83 -24.41
CA LEU A 24 27.61 16.81 -23.81
C LEU A 24 26.91 15.46 -24.03
N GLU A 25 26.91 14.93 -25.26
CA GLU A 25 26.30 13.63 -25.59
C GLU A 25 26.87 12.48 -24.76
N ASN A 26 28.20 12.44 -24.61
CA ASN A 26 28.87 11.33 -23.92
C ASN A 26 28.76 11.40 -22.39
N ASN A 27 28.46 12.58 -21.81
CA ASN A 27 28.54 12.79 -20.37
C ASN A 27 27.21 13.20 -19.70
N TYR A 28 26.15 13.51 -20.46
CA TYR A 28 24.88 14.00 -19.90
C TYR A 28 24.18 12.99 -18.97
N GLY A 29 24.38 11.68 -19.20
CA GLY A 29 23.81 10.61 -18.38
C GLY A 29 24.69 10.14 -17.21
N THR A 30 25.95 10.60 -17.14
CA THR A 30 26.96 10.12 -16.18
C THR A 30 27.42 11.18 -15.20
N MET A 31 27.20 12.46 -15.49
CA MET A 31 27.62 13.60 -14.65
C MET A 31 26.43 14.48 -14.24
N PRO A 32 26.48 15.11 -13.04
CA PRO A 32 25.50 16.13 -12.67
C PRO A 32 25.50 17.31 -13.64
N VAL A 33 24.32 17.85 -13.95
CA VAL A 33 24.17 18.98 -14.89
C VAL A 33 24.97 20.22 -14.45
N ALA A 34 25.16 20.43 -13.15
CA ALA A 34 25.98 21.51 -12.62
C ALA A 34 27.48 21.36 -12.95
N GLU A 35 28.00 20.14 -12.95
CA GLU A 35 29.40 19.87 -13.32
C GLU A 35 29.60 20.00 -14.83
N LEU A 36 28.65 19.50 -15.62
CA LEU A 36 28.65 19.69 -17.08
C LEU A 36 28.61 21.19 -17.44
N ALA A 37 27.80 21.96 -16.73
CA ALA A 37 27.71 23.42 -16.85
C ALA A 37 29.05 24.10 -16.54
N ALA A 38 29.74 23.69 -15.47
CA ALA A 38 31.05 24.22 -15.12
C ALA A 38 32.11 23.90 -16.19
N ILE A 39 32.17 22.66 -16.69
CA ILE A 39 33.15 22.22 -17.69
C ILE A 39 32.91 22.92 -19.04
N LEU A 40 31.66 22.99 -19.47
CA LEU A 40 31.27 23.65 -20.73
C LEU A 40 31.28 25.18 -20.62
N LYS A 41 31.49 25.71 -19.41
CA LYS A 41 31.39 27.12 -19.07
C LYS A 41 30.05 27.74 -19.53
N ARG A 42 28.94 27.06 -19.27
CA ARG A 42 27.58 27.51 -19.63
C ARG A 42 26.64 27.33 -18.44
N THR A 43 25.51 28.04 -18.39
CA THR A 43 24.51 27.77 -17.33
C THR A 43 23.92 26.37 -17.44
N PRO A 44 23.48 25.79 -16.30
CA PRO A 44 22.71 24.55 -16.29
C PRO A 44 21.49 24.58 -17.22
N GLY A 45 20.83 25.74 -17.35
CA GLY A 45 19.71 25.93 -18.27
C GLY A 45 20.09 25.78 -19.74
N ALA A 46 21.20 26.38 -20.16
CA ALA A 46 21.70 26.25 -21.54
C ALA A 46 22.14 24.82 -21.87
N VAL A 47 22.80 24.14 -20.91
CA VAL A 47 23.16 22.73 -21.02
C VAL A 47 21.91 21.86 -21.16
N GLY A 48 20.88 22.13 -20.36
CA GLY A 48 19.60 21.42 -20.45
C GLY A 48 18.90 21.60 -21.80
N LEU A 49 18.82 22.82 -22.31
CA LEU A 49 18.22 23.10 -23.63
C LEU A 49 18.99 22.42 -24.76
N MET A 50 20.32 22.42 -24.70
CA MET A 50 21.12 21.75 -25.72
C MET A 50 20.98 20.23 -25.62
N ALA A 51 20.93 19.67 -24.41
CA ALA A 51 20.66 18.26 -24.20
C ALA A 51 19.27 17.84 -24.71
N ASP A 52 18.26 18.70 -24.65
CA ASP A 52 16.96 18.47 -25.29
C ASP A 52 17.10 18.44 -26.82
N LYS A 53 17.84 19.39 -27.39
CA LYS A 53 18.09 19.47 -28.83
C LYS A 53 18.88 18.27 -29.37
N LEU A 54 19.80 17.74 -28.57
CA LEU A 54 20.59 16.54 -28.87
C LEU A 54 19.88 15.23 -28.50
N GLY A 55 18.70 15.29 -27.87
CA GLY A 55 17.98 14.10 -27.44
C GLY A 55 18.62 13.35 -26.26
N CYS A 56 19.58 13.97 -25.58
CA CYS A 56 20.26 13.41 -24.40
C CYS A 56 19.34 13.34 -23.18
N ARG A 57 18.27 14.16 -23.14
CA ARG A 57 17.32 14.21 -22.03
C ARG A 57 16.33 13.05 -22.08
N GLY A 58 16.86 11.84 -21.92
CA GLY A 58 16.12 10.59 -21.75
C GLY A 58 15.44 10.08 -23.03
N LYS A 59 15.67 8.81 -23.35
CA LYS A 59 14.87 8.07 -24.32
C LYS A 59 13.40 8.34 -24.02
N LYS A 60 12.64 8.82 -25.02
CA LYS A 60 11.16 8.71 -25.02
C LYS A 60 10.83 7.35 -24.43
N SER A 61 9.98 7.31 -23.38
CA SER A 61 9.58 6.05 -22.73
C SER A 61 9.34 5.01 -23.83
N LEU A 62 10.19 3.97 -23.87
CA LEU A 62 10.08 2.94 -24.89
C LEU A 62 8.62 2.44 -24.89
N PRO A 63 8.01 2.18 -26.05
CA PRO A 63 6.68 1.59 -26.09
C PRO A 63 6.70 0.28 -25.29
N TRP A 64 5.62 -0.01 -24.57
CA TRP A 64 5.49 -1.27 -23.83
C TRP A 64 5.29 -2.41 -24.81
N SER A 65 6.14 -3.42 -24.76
CA SER A 65 5.96 -4.66 -25.52
C SER A 65 4.89 -5.56 -24.87
N GLU A 66 4.26 -6.44 -25.65
CA GLU A 66 3.32 -7.43 -25.10
C GLU A 66 3.98 -8.35 -24.07
N ALA A 67 5.24 -8.72 -24.26
CA ALA A 67 5.99 -9.52 -23.29
C ALA A 67 6.13 -8.80 -21.94
N GLU A 68 6.49 -7.51 -21.93
CA GLU A 68 6.54 -6.72 -20.70
C GLU A 68 5.16 -6.57 -20.06
N MET A 69 4.11 -6.40 -20.86
CA MET A 69 2.74 -6.31 -20.34
C MET A 69 2.27 -7.62 -19.74
N GLU A 70 2.66 -8.75 -20.31
CA GLU A 70 2.33 -10.07 -19.77
C GLU A 70 3.03 -10.32 -18.44
N ILE A 71 4.30 -9.90 -18.31
CA ILE A 71 5.02 -9.89 -17.03
C ILE A 71 4.23 -9.07 -15.99
N ILE A 72 3.69 -7.90 -16.36
CA ILE A 72 2.85 -7.11 -15.46
C ILE A 72 1.56 -7.86 -15.11
N ARG A 73 0.81 -8.40 -16.09
CA ARG A 73 -0.44 -9.13 -15.83
C ARG A 73 -0.23 -10.28 -14.85
N HIS A 74 0.82 -11.06 -15.05
CA HIS A 74 1.14 -12.20 -14.21
C HIS A 74 1.71 -11.79 -12.85
N HIS A 75 2.87 -11.13 -12.81
CA HIS A 75 3.60 -10.91 -11.55
C HIS A 75 2.97 -9.82 -10.66
N TYR A 76 2.32 -8.83 -11.26
CA TYR A 76 1.66 -7.78 -10.46
C TYR A 76 0.46 -8.35 -9.71
N SER A 77 -0.34 -9.20 -10.37
CA SER A 77 -1.50 -9.87 -9.77
C SER A 77 -1.11 -10.88 -8.67
N GLN A 78 0.10 -11.45 -8.72
CA GLN A 78 0.67 -12.28 -7.65
C GLN A 78 1.23 -11.46 -6.48
N GLY A 79 1.32 -10.13 -6.60
CA GLY A 79 1.86 -9.28 -5.54
C GLY A 79 3.38 -9.37 -5.39
N VAL A 80 4.12 -9.57 -6.49
CA VAL A 80 5.59 -9.58 -6.50
C VAL A 80 6.16 -8.21 -6.09
N GLU A 81 7.23 -8.20 -5.29
CA GLU A 81 7.91 -7.00 -4.77
C GLU A 81 8.44 -6.09 -5.87
N ALA A 82 8.52 -4.79 -5.56
CA ALA A 82 8.89 -3.77 -6.54
C ALA A 82 10.30 -4.00 -7.10
N GLU A 83 11.24 -4.44 -6.26
CA GLU A 83 12.61 -4.76 -6.63
C GLU A 83 12.64 -5.91 -7.64
N GLU A 84 11.88 -6.97 -7.40
CA GLU A 84 11.81 -8.12 -8.30
C GLU A 84 11.12 -7.76 -9.62
N LEU A 85 10.07 -6.94 -9.60
CA LEU A 85 9.45 -6.40 -10.82
C LEU A 85 10.44 -5.60 -11.66
N THR A 86 11.34 -4.82 -11.03
CA THR A 86 12.37 -4.08 -11.77
C THR A 86 13.47 -4.97 -12.35
N ARG A 87 13.73 -6.15 -11.77
CA ARG A 87 14.62 -7.16 -12.36
C ARG A 87 14.00 -7.83 -13.57
N LEU A 88 12.70 -8.14 -13.51
CA LEU A 88 11.95 -8.73 -14.63
C LEU A 88 11.72 -7.74 -15.77
N LEU A 89 11.70 -6.44 -15.48
CA LEU A 89 11.47 -5.35 -16.44
C LEU A 89 12.65 -4.36 -16.45
N PRO A 90 13.84 -4.79 -16.94
CA PRO A 90 15.02 -3.95 -16.92
C PRO A 90 14.80 -2.67 -17.73
N GLY A 91 15.16 -1.53 -17.16
CA GLY A 91 14.96 -0.22 -17.78
C GLY A 91 13.56 0.39 -17.57
N ARG A 92 12.64 -0.30 -16.87
CA ARG A 92 11.38 0.28 -16.41
C ARG A 92 11.50 0.68 -14.94
N SER A 93 11.13 1.92 -14.62
CA SER A 93 11.04 2.34 -13.22
C SER A 93 9.79 1.75 -12.55
N VAL A 94 9.83 1.57 -11.23
CA VAL A 94 8.68 1.12 -10.43
C VAL A 94 7.43 1.96 -10.73
N LYS A 95 7.60 3.28 -10.83
CA LYS A 95 6.51 4.20 -11.18
C LYS A 95 5.92 3.91 -12.56
N ALA A 96 6.76 3.64 -13.56
CA ALA A 96 6.30 3.31 -14.90
C ALA A 96 5.53 1.97 -14.90
N ILE A 97 6.01 0.98 -14.16
CA ILE A 97 5.36 -0.33 -13.99
C ILE A 97 3.97 -0.15 -13.34
N PHE A 98 3.87 0.66 -12.29
CA PHE A 98 2.59 0.91 -11.60
C PHE A 98 1.60 1.66 -12.51
N SER A 99 2.05 2.70 -13.19
CA SER A 99 1.22 3.40 -14.18
C SER A 99 0.73 2.45 -15.27
N ARG A 100 1.60 1.54 -15.74
CA ARG A 100 1.21 0.57 -16.77
C ARG A 100 0.24 -0.47 -16.24
N ALA A 101 0.42 -0.97 -15.02
CA ALA A 101 -0.52 -1.88 -14.38
C ALA A 101 -1.92 -1.26 -14.26
N ILE A 102 -2.01 0.02 -13.89
CA ILE A 102 -3.27 0.77 -13.86
C ILE A 102 -3.90 0.82 -15.25
N ILE A 103 -3.13 1.16 -16.30
CA ILE A 103 -3.63 1.22 -17.68
C ILE A 103 -4.11 -0.16 -18.17
N LEU A 104 -3.44 -1.24 -17.76
CA LEU A 104 -3.83 -2.61 -18.07
C LEU A 104 -5.00 -3.12 -17.22
N GLY A 105 -5.45 -2.35 -16.22
CA GLY A 105 -6.49 -2.79 -15.27
C GLY A 105 -6.04 -3.90 -14.31
N VAL A 106 -4.73 -4.12 -14.18
CA VAL A 106 -4.18 -5.17 -13.31
C VAL A 106 -4.02 -4.61 -11.90
N GLN A 107 -4.74 -5.19 -10.96
CA GLN A 107 -4.62 -4.83 -9.54
C GLN A 107 -3.56 -5.70 -8.86
N SER A 108 -2.80 -5.11 -7.93
CA SER A 108 -1.74 -5.86 -7.26
C SER A 108 -2.32 -6.89 -6.30
N GLY A 109 -1.75 -8.11 -6.32
CA GLY A 109 -2.06 -9.17 -5.37
C GLY A 109 -1.78 -8.80 -3.91
N ARG A 110 -1.05 -7.72 -3.64
CA ARG A 110 -0.88 -7.21 -2.28
C ARG A 110 -2.12 -6.50 -1.73
N PHE A 111 -2.99 -5.97 -2.58
CA PHE A 111 -4.21 -5.28 -2.14
C PHE A 111 -5.33 -6.28 -1.90
N TRP A 112 -5.98 -6.18 -0.74
CA TRP A 112 -7.17 -6.95 -0.43
C TRP A 112 -8.39 -6.30 -1.06
N ARG A 113 -9.11 -7.07 -1.87
CA ARG A 113 -10.35 -6.66 -2.52
C ARG A 113 -11.50 -6.65 -1.53
N GLU A 114 -12.56 -5.90 -1.81
CA GLU A 114 -13.70 -5.78 -0.90
C GLU A 114 -14.47 -7.10 -0.73
N ASP A 115 -14.53 -7.92 -1.78
CA ASP A 115 -15.05 -9.29 -1.73
C ASP A 115 -14.18 -10.21 -0.86
N GLU A 116 -12.85 -10.15 -1.01
CA GLU A 116 -11.92 -10.88 -0.14
C GLU A 116 -12.08 -10.46 1.33
N LEU A 117 -12.21 -9.16 1.60
CA LEU A 117 -12.44 -8.62 2.94
C LEU A 117 -13.80 -9.05 3.49
N ARG A 118 -14.84 -9.12 2.65
CA ARG A 118 -16.17 -9.60 3.04
C ARG A 118 -16.12 -11.07 3.45
N ILE A 119 -15.48 -11.91 2.64
CA ILE A 119 -15.27 -13.33 2.96
C ILE A 119 -14.47 -13.46 4.26
N LEU A 120 -13.36 -12.73 4.39
CA LEU A 120 -12.52 -12.76 5.58
C LEU A 120 -13.30 -12.36 6.84
N LYS A 121 -14.08 -11.27 6.80
CA LYS A 121 -14.91 -10.81 7.93
C LYS A 121 -15.97 -11.83 8.34
N ALA A 122 -16.57 -12.54 7.38
CA ALA A 122 -17.61 -13.53 7.66
C ALA A 122 -17.04 -14.86 8.15
N GLN A 123 -15.98 -15.35 7.51
CA GLN A 123 -15.52 -16.74 7.65
C GLN A 123 -14.36 -16.90 8.63
N TYR A 124 -13.43 -15.94 8.72
CA TYR A 124 -12.32 -16.00 9.67
C TYR A 124 -12.77 -16.18 11.14
N PRO A 125 -13.85 -15.52 11.59
CA PRO A 125 -14.45 -15.77 12.90
C PRO A 125 -14.81 -17.24 13.21
N VAL A 126 -15.19 -18.00 12.18
CA VAL A 126 -15.69 -19.39 12.26
C VAL A 126 -14.53 -20.37 12.07
N VAL A 127 -13.87 -20.32 10.91
CA VAL A 127 -12.87 -21.31 10.51
C VAL A 127 -11.43 -20.89 10.88
N GLY A 128 -11.20 -19.59 11.05
CA GLY A 128 -9.86 -19.04 11.27
C GLY A 128 -9.08 -18.89 9.98
N THR A 129 -7.81 -19.33 9.99
CA THR A 129 -6.88 -19.22 8.86
C THR A 129 -7.26 -20.10 7.66
N GLU A 130 -8.07 -21.14 7.88
CA GLU A 130 -8.60 -22.04 6.83
C GLU A 130 -9.44 -21.32 5.76
N VAL A 131 -9.90 -20.08 6.04
CA VAL A 131 -10.54 -19.22 5.03
C VAL A 131 -9.67 -18.97 3.80
N MET A 132 -8.35 -19.22 3.88
CA MET A 132 -7.44 -19.16 2.73
C MET A 132 -7.91 -20.03 1.55
N HIS A 133 -8.58 -21.16 1.81
CA HIS A 133 -9.12 -22.02 0.75
C HIS A 133 -10.24 -21.36 -0.06
N GLN A 134 -10.85 -20.30 0.47
CA GLN A 134 -11.87 -19.49 -0.19
C GLN A 134 -11.32 -18.18 -0.76
N LEU A 135 -10.00 -17.94 -0.64
CA LEU A 135 -9.32 -16.71 -1.03
C LEU A 135 -8.17 -17.03 -2.01
N PRO A 136 -8.45 -17.14 -3.32
CA PRO A 136 -7.44 -17.46 -4.32
C PRO A 136 -6.26 -16.48 -4.26
N GLY A 137 -5.03 -17.01 -4.23
CA GLY A 137 -3.81 -16.19 -4.15
C GLY A 137 -3.48 -15.66 -2.75
N ARG A 138 -4.26 -16.00 -1.71
CA ARG A 138 -3.93 -15.69 -0.32
C ARG A 138 -3.41 -16.93 0.39
N ASN A 139 -2.33 -16.74 1.15
CA ASN A 139 -1.81 -17.76 2.05
C ASN A 139 -2.24 -17.49 3.51
N GLU A 140 -2.05 -18.48 4.36
CA GLU A 140 -2.37 -18.39 5.80
C GLU A 140 -1.75 -17.16 6.47
N VAL A 141 -0.50 -16.82 6.14
CA VAL A 141 0.21 -15.69 6.74
C VAL A 141 -0.48 -14.37 6.38
N ALA A 142 -0.81 -14.18 5.10
CA ALA A 142 -1.53 -13.00 4.63
C ALA A 142 -2.90 -12.86 5.31
N VAL A 143 -3.65 -13.97 5.41
CA VAL A 143 -4.94 -14.05 6.09
C VAL A 143 -4.80 -13.65 7.56
N ARG A 144 -3.81 -14.19 8.28
CA ARG A 144 -3.55 -13.88 9.70
C ARG A 144 -3.18 -12.42 9.92
N VAL A 145 -2.33 -11.86 9.06
CA VAL A 145 -1.92 -10.45 9.11
C VAL A 145 -3.12 -9.55 8.88
N MET A 146 -3.93 -9.82 7.84
CA MET A 146 -5.09 -9.00 7.54
C MET A 146 -6.18 -9.14 8.61
N ALA A 147 -6.44 -10.35 9.11
CA ALA A 147 -7.38 -10.57 10.21
C ALA A 147 -6.97 -9.80 11.47
N ARG A 148 -5.67 -9.79 11.82
CA ARG A 148 -5.16 -8.95 12.92
C ARG A 148 -5.41 -7.48 12.66
N ARG A 149 -5.13 -6.99 11.44
CA ARG A 149 -5.35 -5.58 11.05
C ARG A 149 -6.83 -5.18 11.16
N LEU A 150 -7.74 -6.10 10.85
CA LEU A 150 -9.19 -5.91 10.98
C LEU A 150 -9.73 -6.21 12.39
N GLY A 151 -8.88 -6.61 13.34
CA GLY A 151 -9.29 -6.96 14.70
C GLY A 151 -10.10 -8.26 14.81
N LEU A 152 -10.08 -9.11 13.77
CA LEU A 152 -10.81 -10.38 13.74
C LEU A 152 -10.12 -11.43 14.61
N LYS A 153 -10.91 -12.21 15.34
CA LYS A 153 -10.43 -13.31 16.19
C LYS A 153 -11.22 -14.58 15.87
N LYS A 154 -10.56 -15.74 15.85
CA LYS A 154 -11.25 -17.04 15.78
C LYS A 154 -12.02 -17.24 17.08
N SER A 155 -13.30 -17.59 16.99
CA SER A 155 -14.07 -17.94 18.17
C SER A 155 -13.59 -19.27 18.74
N ARG A 156 -13.37 -19.33 20.05
CA ARG A 156 -12.99 -20.59 20.72
C ARG A 156 -14.19 -21.49 21.01
N GLU A 157 -15.39 -20.92 21.09
CA GLU A 157 -16.54 -21.56 21.73
C GLU A 157 -17.90 -21.30 21.04
N SER A 158 -17.96 -20.63 19.87
CA SER A 158 -19.22 -20.43 19.14
C SER A 158 -19.20 -21.05 17.74
N THR A 159 -20.20 -21.87 17.46
CA THR A 159 -20.55 -22.38 16.12
C THR A 159 -20.84 -21.26 15.12
N ALA A 160 -21.26 -20.08 15.60
CA ALA A 160 -21.60 -18.89 14.80
C ALA A 160 -20.44 -17.88 14.62
N GLY A 161 -19.22 -18.18 15.07
CA GLY A 161 -18.05 -17.30 14.93
C GLY A 161 -18.01 -16.09 15.87
N PHE A 162 -16.90 -15.33 15.81
CA PHE A 162 -16.72 -14.01 16.43
C PHE A 162 -17.65 -12.94 15.82
N ARG A 163 -18.72 -12.64 16.56
CA ARG A 163 -19.65 -11.53 16.30
C ARG A 163 -19.41 -10.43 17.35
N PRO A 164 -19.11 -9.18 16.97
CA PRO A 164 -19.14 -8.06 17.90
C PRO A 164 -20.51 -7.96 18.59
N TRP A 165 -20.57 -7.42 19.82
CA TRP A 165 -21.85 -7.13 20.46
C TRP A 165 -22.43 -5.87 19.83
N SER A 166 -23.62 -5.97 19.24
CA SER A 166 -24.37 -4.85 18.67
C SER A 166 -24.93 -3.95 19.77
N ASP A 167 -25.29 -2.72 19.42
CA ASP A 167 -25.88 -1.76 20.36
C ASP A 167 -27.21 -2.26 20.94
N GLU A 168 -27.99 -2.98 20.12
CA GLU A 168 -29.23 -3.66 20.54
C GLU A 168 -28.95 -4.77 21.56
N GLU A 169 -27.95 -5.63 21.30
CA GLU A 169 -27.53 -6.67 22.24
C GLU A 169 -27.01 -6.08 23.55
N TRP A 170 -26.28 -4.95 23.50
CA TRP A 170 -25.85 -4.24 24.71
C TRP A 170 -27.03 -3.69 25.52
N ALA A 171 -28.01 -3.07 24.86
CA ALA A 171 -29.21 -2.54 25.51
C ALA A 171 -30.07 -3.67 26.12
N LEU A 172 -30.21 -4.79 25.42
CA LEU A 172 -30.90 -5.98 25.91
C LEU A 172 -30.19 -6.58 27.13
N LEU A 173 -28.86 -6.69 27.09
CA LEU A 173 -28.07 -7.17 28.23
C LEU A 173 -28.22 -6.24 29.44
N GLU A 174 -28.20 -4.93 29.22
CA GLU A 174 -28.33 -3.92 30.28
C GLU A 174 -29.70 -3.95 30.98
N LYS A 175 -30.79 -4.07 30.21
CA LYS A 175 -32.16 -4.18 30.76
C LYS A 175 -32.38 -5.47 31.55
N ASN A 176 -31.71 -6.55 31.15
CA ASN A 176 -31.93 -7.89 31.70
C ASN A 176 -30.84 -8.35 32.68
N MET A 177 -30.14 -7.40 33.33
CA MET A 177 -29.08 -7.69 34.32
C MET A 177 -29.56 -8.43 35.58
N HIS A 178 -30.87 -8.47 35.81
CA HIS A 178 -31.51 -9.18 36.92
C HIS A 178 -31.52 -10.70 36.74
N LEU A 179 -31.42 -11.19 35.49
CA LEU A 179 -31.37 -12.63 35.18
C LEU A 179 -29.98 -13.22 35.45
N SER A 180 -29.92 -14.53 35.70
CA SER A 180 -28.66 -15.27 35.74
C SER A 180 -28.00 -15.34 34.36
N VAL A 181 -26.70 -15.58 34.30
CA VAL A 181 -25.96 -15.69 33.03
C VAL A 181 -26.52 -16.84 32.16
N ALA A 182 -26.93 -17.94 32.79
CA ALA A 182 -27.53 -19.08 32.09
C ALA A 182 -28.90 -18.72 31.48
N GLU A 183 -29.75 -18.01 32.21
CA GLU A 183 -31.05 -17.56 31.70
C GLU A 183 -30.88 -16.51 30.59
N GLN A 184 -29.95 -15.56 30.74
CA GLN A 184 -29.63 -14.57 29.70
C GLN A 184 -29.17 -15.25 28.40
N GLN A 185 -28.31 -16.28 28.51
CA GLN A 185 -27.85 -17.02 27.35
C GLN A 185 -29.00 -17.80 26.69
N ALA A 186 -29.78 -18.54 27.47
CA ALA A 186 -30.83 -19.39 26.93
C ALA A 186 -32.00 -18.59 26.30
N THR A 187 -32.34 -17.43 26.86
CA THR A 187 -33.54 -16.67 26.46
C THR A 187 -33.25 -15.51 25.51
N LEU A 188 -32.12 -14.80 25.69
CA LEU A 188 -31.82 -13.57 24.95
C LEU A 188 -30.71 -13.75 23.92
N PHE A 189 -29.76 -14.64 24.20
CA PHE A 189 -28.56 -14.82 23.38
C PHE A 189 -28.29 -16.30 23.05
N PRO A 190 -29.24 -17.02 22.42
CA PRO A 190 -29.11 -18.45 22.16
C PRO A 190 -27.90 -18.77 21.27
N ASP A 191 -27.52 -17.82 20.40
CA ASP A 191 -26.36 -17.94 19.50
C ASP A 191 -25.01 -17.61 20.17
N ARG A 192 -25.02 -17.17 21.44
CA ARG A 192 -23.82 -16.84 22.21
C ARG A 192 -23.54 -17.94 23.22
N SER A 193 -22.27 -18.17 23.54
CA SER A 193 -21.89 -19.07 24.63
C SER A 193 -22.14 -18.41 25.99
N CYS A 194 -22.42 -19.21 27.04
CA CYS A 194 -22.59 -18.69 28.41
C CYS A 194 -21.40 -17.83 28.86
N ARG A 195 -20.18 -18.27 28.55
CA ARG A 195 -18.94 -17.53 28.81
C ARG A 195 -18.87 -16.20 28.06
N GLY A 196 -19.40 -16.17 26.83
CA GLY A 196 -19.48 -14.94 26.03
C GLY A 196 -20.40 -13.89 26.66
N VAL A 197 -21.56 -14.32 27.17
CA VAL A 197 -22.51 -13.48 27.89
C VAL A 197 -21.91 -12.99 29.22
N GLU A 198 -21.26 -13.86 29.98
CA GLU A 198 -20.54 -13.49 31.21
C GLU A 198 -19.49 -12.40 30.96
N LYS A 199 -18.65 -12.56 29.94
CA LYS A 199 -17.63 -11.55 29.59
C LYS A 199 -18.21 -10.25 29.09
N ALA A 200 -19.36 -10.27 28.42
CA ALA A 200 -20.06 -9.04 28.05
C ALA A 200 -20.58 -8.31 29.30
N ARG A 201 -21.17 -9.05 30.24
CA ARG A 201 -21.65 -8.54 31.53
C ARG A 201 -20.54 -7.87 32.33
N GLU A 202 -19.37 -8.50 32.43
CA GLU A 202 -18.18 -7.90 33.05
C GLU A 202 -17.79 -6.56 32.41
N ARG A 203 -17.77 -6.49 31.07
CA ARG A 203 -17.41 -5.27 30.34
C ARG A 203 -18.42 -4.15 30.56
N LEU A 204 -19.73 -4.48 30.57
CA LEU A 204 -20.80 -3.52 30.83
C LEU A 204 -20.65 -2.90 32.23
N LEU A 205 -20.42 -3.74 33.25
CA LEU A 205 -20.22 -3.28 34.63
C LEU A 205 -18.96 -2.43 34.77
N ARG A 206 -17.87 -2.75 34.05
CA ARG A 206 -16.66 -1.92 34.01
C ARG A 206 -16.91 -0.55 33.38
N ARG A 207 -17.65 -0.49 32.27
CA ARG A 207 -18.03 0.79 31.61
C ARG A 207 -18.83 1.67 32.56
N LYS A 208 -19.89 1.12 33.18
CA LYS A 208 -20.72 1.86 34.14
C LYS A 208 -19.93 2.41 35.32
N ARG A 209 -18.96 1.63 35.83
CA ARG A 209 -18.07 2.05 36.93
C ARG A 209 -17.16 3.20 36.51
N ASN A 210 -16.57 3.13 35.33
CA ASN A 210 -15.70 4.20 34.83
C ASN A 210 -16.50 5.50 34.59
N ASP A 211 -17.74 5.40 34.09
CA ASP A 211 -18.62 6.55 33.89
C ASP A 211 -19.04 7.23 35.21
N THR A 212 -19.19 6.47 36.31
CA THR A 212 -19.42 7.03 37.65
C THR A 212 -18.17 7.58 38.32
N THR A 213 -16.97 7.21 37.87
CA THR A 213 -15.70 7.71 38.44
C THR A 213 -15.18 8.95 37.69
N SER A 214 -15.76 9.28 36.53
CA SER A 214 -15.41 10.45 35.70
C SER A 214 -16.42 11.60 35.79
N LYS A 215 -17.36 11.54 36.72
CA LYS A 215 -18.25 12.63 37.13
C LYS A 215 -17.92 13.06 38.54
#